data_AF-A0AAU9UES2-F1
#
_entry.id   AF-A0AAU9UES2-F1
#
_cell.length_a   1.000
_cell.length_b   1.000
_cell.length_c   1.000
_cell.angle_alpha   90.00
_cell.angle_beta   90.00
_cell.angle_gamma   90.00
#
_symmetry.space_group_name_H-M   'P 1'
#
loop_
_entity.id
_entity.type
_entity.pdbx_description
1 polymer ?
#
loop_
_entity_poly.entity_id
_entity_poly.type
_entity_poly.pdbx_seq_one_letter_code
_entity_poly.pdbx_strand_id
1 'polypeptide(L)'
;MQKGAIIFGSDQEVAGVMRAVERVNATGAFSWVGSDGWSARSLVSDGNERAVEGTISVQPQANDVKGFKEYFLGLNVKNNKRNPWFVEFWEHHFQCRYPGSPRTPYNGQYARVCSGLERLTVNNTEFERQLQFVSDAVMAFAYSIR
;
A
#
# COMPACT_ATOMS: atom_id res chain seq x y z
N MET A 1 -4.32 33.81 -9.43
CA MET A 1 -3.09 33.55 -8.67
C MET A 1 -3.41 32.42 -7.69
N GLN A 2 -2.75 31.27 -7.78
CA GLN A 2 -2.98 30.15 -6.86
C GLN A 2 -2.42 30.45 -5.47
N LYS A 3 -3.09 29.97 -4.41
CA LYS A 3 -2.60 30.08 -3.03
C LYS A 3 -1.88 28.78 -2.65
N GLY A 4 -0.72 28.89 -2.00
CA GLY A 4 -0.04 27.71 -1.45
C GLY A 4 -0.72 27.20 -0.19
N ALA A 5 -0.87 25.88 -0.05
CA ALA A 5 -1.34 25.22 1.16
C ALA A 5 -0.39 24.08 1.55
N ILE A 6 0.09 24.13 2.80
CA ILE A 6 0.97 23.10 3.37
C ILE A 6 0.12 22.21 4.26
N ILE A 7 0.11 20.89 4.00
CA ILE A 7 -0.73 19.95 4.74
C ILE A 7 0.14 18.89 5.42
N PHE A 8 0.06 18.88 6.75
CA PHE A 8 0.56 17.80 7.60
C PHE A 8 -0.64 17.02 8.14
N GLY A 9 -0.89 15.85 7.59
CA GLY A 9 -2.01 14.98 7.96
C GLY A 9 -1.77 13.55 7.45
N SER A 10 -2.62 12.61 7.86
CA SER A 10 -2.59 11.26 7.28
C SER A 10 -3.30 11.24 5.93
N ASP A 11 -3.04 10.20 5.16
CA ASP A 11 -3.70 9.94 3.88
C ASP A 11 -5.23 9.98 3.98
N GLN A 12 -5.83 9.49 5.06
CA GLN A 12 -7.27 9.47 5.24
C GLN A 12 -7.88 10.88 5.33
N GLU A 13 -7.30 11.77 6.13
CA GLU A 13 -7.80 13.13 6.25
C GLU A 13 -7.59 13.92 4.97
N VAL A 14 -6.41 13.78 4.35
CA VAL A 14 -6.09 14.54 3.14
C VAL A 14 -6.94 14.06 1.96
N ALA A 15 -7.21 12.75 1.82
CA ALA A 15 -8.17 12.25 0.85
C ALA A 15 -9.56 12.88 1.02
N GLY A 16 -10.00 13.08 2.27
CA GLY A 16 -11.24 13.80 2.57
C GLY A 16 -11.21 15.25 2.11
N VAL A 17 -10.10 15.96 2.31
CA VAL A 17 -9.89 17.34 1.84
C VAL A 17 -9.93 17.41 0.32
N MET A 18 -9.24 16.51 -0.38
CA MET A 18 -9.20 16.51 -1.85
C MET A 18 -10.58 16.28 -2.45
N ARG A 19 -11.35 15.31 -1.91
CA ARG A 19 -12.76 15.12 -2.30
C ARG A 19 -13.61 16.37 -2.05
N ALA A 20 -13.37 17.09 -0.96
CA ALA A 20 -14.09 18.32 -0.66
C ALA A 20 -13.75 19.44 -1.66
N VAL A 21 -12.48 19.58 -2.05
CA VAL A 21 -12.01 20.54 -3.06
C VAL A 21 -12.71 20.31 -4.39
N GLU A 22 -12.80 19.05 -4.83
CA GLU A 22 -13.53 18.71 -6.07
C GLU A 22 -15.01 19.01 -5.95
N ARG A 23 -15.65 18.64 -4.83
CA ARG A 23 -17.09 18.88 -4.60
C ARG A 23 -17.47 20.36 -4.67
N VAL A 24 -16.57 21.26 -4.28
CA VAL A 24 -16.82 22.71 -4.34
C VAL A 24 -16.24 23.38 -5.59
N ASN A 25 -15.79 22.58 -6.58
CA ASN A 25 -15.14 23.07 -7.80
C ASN A 25 -13.97 24.04 -7.54
N ALA A 26 -13.18 23.78 -6.48
CA ALA A 26 -12.00 24.58 -6.13
C ALA A 26 -10.69 23.96 -6.65
N THR A 27 -10.78 23.03 -7.60
CA THR A 27 -9.62 22.48 -8.29
C THR A 27 -8.80 23.59 -8.92
N GLY A 28 -7.48 23.57 -8.71
CA GLY A 28 -6.57 24.62 -9.18
C GLY A 28 -6.70 25.95 -8.45
N ALA A 29 -7.44 26.03 -7.33
CA ALA A 29 -7.41 27.20 -6.45
C ALA A 29 -6.18 27.20 -5.53
N PHE A 30 -5.67 26.01 -5.21
CA PHE A 30 -4.53 25.79 -4.32
C PHE A 30 -3.40 25.04 -5.01
N SER A 31 -2.17 25.35 -4.62
CA SER A 31 -1.00 24.52 -4.89
C SER A 31 -0.58 23.85 -3.59
N TRP A 32 -0.33 22.54 -3.63
CA TRP A 32 -0.12 21.74 -2.43
C TRP A 32 1.35 21.48 -2.13
N VAL A 33 1.71 21.59 -0.85
CA VAL A 33 2.96 21.06 -0.29
C VAL A 33 2.62 19.99 0.73
N GLY A 34 2.99 18.74 0.42
CA GLY A 34 2.64 17.57 1.22
C GLY A 34 3.79 16.97 2.02
N SER A 35 3.47 16.43 3.20
CA SER A 35 4.35 15.54 3.96
C SER A 35 4.32 14.12 3.41
N ASP A 36 5.22 13.28 3.92
CA ASP A 36 5.31 11.85 3.61
C ASP A 36 4.09 11.04 4.09
N GLY A 37 3.29 11.61 5.00
CA GLY A 37 2.07 11.00 5.54
C GLY A 37 0.96 10.78 4.52
N TRP A 38 0.96 11.50 3.39
CA TRP A 38 -0.14 11.44 2.42
C TRP A 38 0.29 11.52 0.96
N SER A 39 1.38 12.24 0.67
CA SER A 39 1.76 12.61 -0.70
C SER A 39 2.11 11.46 -1.64
N ALA A 40 2.51 10.31 -1.08
CA ALA A 40 2.93 9.13 -1.81
C ALA A 40 1.86 8.04 -1.86
N ARG A 41 0.69 8.27 -1.27
CA ARG A 41 -0.31 7.25 -1.03
C ARG A 41 -1.39 7.31 -2.11
N SER A 42 -1.63 6.17 -2.76
CA SER A 42 -2.67 6.03 -3.78
C SER A 42 -4.05 6.42 -3.25
N LEU A 43 -4.31 6.20 -1.96
CA LEU A 43 -5.57 6.59 -1.30
C LEU A 43 -5.95 8.08 -1.50
N VAL A 44 -4.96 8.96 -1.63
CA VAL A 44 -5.20 10.40 -1.81
C VAL A 44 -5.33 10.76 -3.29
N SER A 45 -4.52 10.16 -4.15
CA SER A 45 -4.52 10.46 -5.59
C SER A 45 -5.68 9.83 -6.34
N ASP A 46 -6.02 8.58 -6.02
CA ASP A 46 -6.95 7.76 -6.80
C ASP A 46 -8.35 8.37 -6.74
N GLY A 47 -8.83 8.81 -7.91
CA GLY A 47 -10.11 9.50 -8.06
C GLY A 47 -10.10 10.98 -7.64
N ASN A 48 -8.97 11.54 -7.20
CA ASN A 48 -8.81 12.98 -6.96
C ASN A 48 -7.64 13.58 -7.76
N GLU A 49 -7.26 12.99 -8.90
CA GLU A 49 -6.04 13.30 -9.63
C GLU A 49 -5.97 14.78 -10.03
N ARG A 50 -7.12 15.35 -10.40
CA ARG A 50 -7.24 16.76 -10.75
C ARG A 50 -7.02 17.67 -9.54
N ALA A 51 -7.50 17.29 -8.36
CA ALA A 51 -7.30 18.07 -7.15
C ALA A 51 -5.85 18.08 -6.68
N VAL A 52 -5.12 16.96 -6.83
CA VAL A 52 -3.73 16.84 -6.38
C VAL A 52 -2.69 17.24 -7.44
N GLU A 53 -3.12 17.63 -8.64
CA GLU A 53 -2.24 18.02 -9.74
C GLU A 53 -1.26 19.13 -9.31
N GLY A 54 0.03 18.94 -9.61
CA GLY A 54 1.09 19.91 -9.27
C GLY A 54 1.52 19.90 -7.81
N THR A 55 1.08 18.93 -6.99
CA THR A 55 1.56 18.76 -5.61
C THR A 55 3.07 18.56 -5.56
N ILE A 56 3.74 19.30 -4.69
CA ILE A 56 5.14 19.08 -4.33
C ILE A 56 5.17 18.40 -2.97
N SER A 57 6.00 17.39 -2.79
CA SER A 57 6.09 16.68 -1.51
C SER A 57 7.49 16.26 -1.15
N VAL A 58 7.70 16.07 0.14
CA VAL A 58 8.92 15.48 0.69
C VAL A 58 8.64 14.06 1.16
N GLN A 59 9.55 13.16 0.85
CA GLN A 59 9.51 11.77 1.30
C GLN A 59 10.90 11.34 1.77
N PRO A 60 11.01 10.55 2.84
CA PRO A 60 12.26 9.88 3.16
C PRO A 60 12.75 9.06 1.97
N GLN A 61 14.01 9.22 1.61
CA GLN A 61 14.61 8.40 0.56
C GLN A 61 14.76 6.96 1.08
N ALA A 62 14.13 6.01 0.38
CA ALA A 62 14.25 4.59 0.65
C ALA A 62 14.80 3.86 -0.58
N ASN A 63 15.58 2.82 -0.33
CA ASN A 63 16.16 1.95 -1.35
C ASN A 63 15.46 0.59 -1.35
N ASP A 64 15.53 -0.11 -2.48
CA ASP A 64 15.05 -1.48 -2.56
C ASP A 64 15.86 -2.40 -1.63
N VAL A 65 15.16 -3.22 -0.83
CA VAL A 65 15.79 -4.28 -0.03
C VAL A 65 16.17 -5.43 -0.95
N LYS A 66 17.48 -5.61 -1.17
CA LYS A 66 18.02 -6.63 -2.06
C LYS A 66 17.51 -8.03 -1.68
N GLY A 67 16.98 -8.76 -2.65
CA GLY A 67 16.50 -10.13 -2.47
C GLY A 67 15.08 -10.24 -1.90
N PHE A 68 14.49 -9.15 -1.40
CA PHE A 68 13.15 -9.20 -0.80
C PHE A 68 12.06 -9.48 -1.84
N LYS A 69 12.14 -8.86 -3.02
CA LYS A 69 11.17 -9.06 -4.10
C LYS A 69 11.18 -10.52 -4.56
N GLU A 70 12.35 -11.07 -4.84
CA GLU A 70 12.52 -12.47 -5.26
C GLU A 70 12.03 -13.44 -4.18
N TYR A 71 12.36 -13.16 -2.92
CA TYR A 71 11.88 -13.92 -1.77
C TYR A 71 10.35 -13.92 -1.69
N PHE A 72 9.73 -12.74 -1.71
CA PHE A 72 8.29 -12.58 -1.52
C PHE A 72 7.49 -13.20 -2.67
N LEU A 73 7.93 -12.99 -3.91
CA LEU A 73 7.30 -13.57 -5.10
C LEU A 73 7.43 -15.11 -5.15
N GLY A 74 8.41 -15.67 -4.46
CA GLY A 74 8.56 -17.12 -4.28
C GLY A 74 7.61 -17.75 -3.26
N LEU A 75 6.88 -16.93 -2.48
CA LEU A 75 5.95 -17.43 -1.47
C LEU A 75 4.63 -17.92 -2.09
N ASN A 76 4.10 -18.98 -1.48
CA ASN A 76 2.77 -19.51 -1.74
C ASN A 76 2.19 -20.13 -0.47
N VAL A 77 0.90 -20.44 -0.50
CA VAL A 77 0.16 -20.95 0.66
C VAL A 77 0.73 -22.30 1.17
N LYS A 78 1.41 -23.07 0.32
CA LYS A 78 2.00 -24.37 0.69
C LYS A 78 3.34 -24.22 1.40
N ASN A 79 4.16 -23.25 1.00
CA ASN A 79 5.52 -23.05 1.54
C ASN A 79 5.58 -22.02 2.69
N ASN A 80 4.55 -21.20 2.90
CA ASN A 80 4.53 -20.17 3.93
C ASN A 80 3.54 -20.48 5.06
N LYS A 81 3.79 -21.56 5.81
CA LYS A 81 2.95 -21.95 6.96
C LYS A 81 3.19 -21.14 8.24
N ARG A 82 4.28 -20.36 8.27
CA ARG A 82 4.68 -19.56 9.44
C ARG A 82 3.83 -18.32 9.66
N ASN A 83 3.26 -17.76 8.59
CA ASN A 83 2.46 -16.55 8.65
C ASN A 83 0.97 -16.95 8.68
N PRO A 84 0.28 -16.78 9.82
CA PRO A 84 -1.11 -17.22 9.96
C PRO A 84 -2.08 -16.43 9.07
N TRP A 85 -1.71 -15.21 8.63
CA TRP A 85 -2.54 -14.36 7.78
C TRP A 85 -2.30 -14.55 6.28
N PHE A 86 -1.42 -15.49 5.89
CA PHE A 86 -1.02 -15.62 4.49
C PHE A 86 -2.12 -16.24 3.62
N VAL A 87 -2.99 -17.07 4.21
CA VAL A 87 -4.16 -17.62 3.50
C VAL A 87 -5.12 -16.49 3.16
N GLU A 88 -5.44 -15.64 4.13
CA GLU A 88 -6.34 -14.49 3.97
C GLU A 88 -5.80 -13.49 2.95
N PHE A 89 -4.49 -13.20 3.02
CA PHE A 89 -3.80 -12.40 2.00
C PHE A 89 -3.98 -13.02 0.61
N TRP A 90 -3.76 -14.33 0.45
CA TRP A 90 -3.87 -15.01 -0.83
C TRP A 90 -5.30 -14.97 -1.39
N GLU A 91 -6.27 -15.23 -0.53
CA GLU A 91 -7.70 -15.16 -0.87
C GLU A 91 -8.09 -13.77 -1.35
N HIS A 92 -7.67 -12.73 -0.64
CA HIS A 92 -7.96 -11.35 -1.01
C HIS A 92 -7.21 -10.91 -2.28
N HIS A 93 -5.92 -11.21 -2.38
CA HIS A 93 -5.09 -10.81 -3.52
C HIS A 93 -5.60 -11.41 -4.83
N PHE A 94 -5.94 -12.70 -4.81
CA PHE A 94 -6.44 -13.38 -5.99
C PHE A 94 -7.97 -13.30 -6.13
N GLN A 95 -8.71 -12.84 -5.12
CA GLN A 95 -10.18 -12.86 -5.11
C GLN A 95 -10.75 -14.29 -5.23
N CYS A 96 -10.22 -15.23 -4.44
CA CYS A 96 -10.68 -16.62 -4.37
C CYS A 96 -10.76 -17.13 -2.95
N ARG A 97 -11.48 -18.24 -2.75
CA ARG A 97 -11.50 -18.96 -1.48
C ARG A 97 -10.55 -20.15 -1.52
N TYR A 98 -9.65 -20.25 -0.55
CA TYR A 98 -8.70 -21.33 -0.44
C TYR A 98 -9.38 -22.62 0.05
N PRO A 99 -9.12 -23.79 -0.57
CA PRO A 99 -9.73 -25.04 -0.14
C PRO A 99 -9.42 -25.35 1.33
N GLY A 100 -10.47 -25.58 2.13
CA GLY A 100 -10.34 -25.92 3.55
C GLY A 100 -10.09 -24.73 4.49
N SER A 101 -10.09 -23.49 3.99
CA SER A 101 -10.01 -22.30 4.85
C SER A 101 -11.33 -22.08 5.62
N PRO A 102 -11.25 -21.61 6.89
CA PRO A 102 -12.43 -21.17 7.63
C PRO A 102 -13.18 -20.07 6.87
N ARG A 103 -14.52 -20.09 6.95
CA ARG A 103 -15.32 -19.01 6.37
C ARG A 103 -15.27 -17.79 7.30
N THR A 104 -14.94 -16.64 6.74
CA THR A 104 -14.87 -15.34 7.44
C THR A 104 -15.84 -14.35 6.77
N PRO A 105 -16.17 -13.23 7.43
CA PRO A 105 -16.93 -12.15 6.80
C PRO A 105 -16.26 -11.58 5.54
N TYR A 106 -14.94 -11.72 5.41
CA TYR A 106 -14.15 -11.14 4.32
C TYR A 106 -13.94 -12.08 3.12
N ASN A 107 -14.10 -13.39 3.29
CA ASN A 107 -13.96 -14.36 2.20
C ASN A 107 -15.29 -14.96 1.70
N GLY A 108 -16.41 -14.63 2.36
CA GLY A 108 -17.73 -15.13 2.00
C GLY A 108 -18.23 -14.68 0.62
N GLN A 109 -17.66 -13.59 0.08
CA GLN A 109 -17.99 -13.02 -1.23
C GLN A 109 -17.28 -13.72 -2.41
N TYR A 110 -16.20 -14.46 -2.15
CA TYR A 110 -15.43 -15.12 -3.21
C TYR A 110 -16.17 -16.39 -3.68
N ALA A 111 -16.82 -16.30 -4.84
CA ALA A 111 -17.51 -17.43 -5.44
C ALA A 111 -16.55 -18.49 -6.01
N ARG A 112 -15.36 -18.08 -6.44
CA ARG A 112 -14.35 -18.97 -7.03
C ARG A 112 -13.47 -19.60 -5.97
N VAL A 113 -13.15 -20.88 -6.15
CA VAL A 113 -12.15 -21.60 -5.35
C VAL A 113 -10.76 -21.36 -5.94
N CYS A 114 -9.74 -21.19 -5.11
CA CYS A 114 -8.36 -21.05 -5.57
C CYS A 114 -7.89 -22.36 -6.21
N SER A 115 -7.27 -22.27 -7.39
CA SER A 115 -6.80 -23.42 -8.17
C SER A 115 -5.50 -24.03 -7.64
N GLY A 116 -4.72 -23.25 -6.89
CA GLY A 116 -3.38 -23.60 -6.46
C GLY A 116 -2.30 -23.38 -7.52
N LEU A 117 -2.67 -22.85 -8.69
CA LEU A 117 -1.77 -22.42 -9.76
C LEU A 117 -1.48 -20.92 -9.73
N GLU A 118 -2.16 -20.17 -8.85
CA GLU A 118 -1.93 -18.75 -8.66
C GLU A 118 -0.48 -18.48 -8.25
N ARG A 119 0.08 -17.36 -8.71
CA ARG A 119 1.46 -16.96 -8.42
C ARG A 119 1.53 -15.45 -8.23
N LEU A 120 2.30 -15.03 -7.23
CA LEU A 120 2.71 -13.65 -7.07
C LEU A 120 3.69 -13.32 -8.19
N THR A 121 3.50 -12.17 -8.81
CA THR A 121 4.32 -11.65 -9.90
C THR A 121 4.54 -10.16 -9.68
N VAL A 122 5.54 -9.59 -10.36
CA VAL A 122 5.79 -8.14 -10.31
C VAL A 122 4.57 -7.34 -10.78
N ASN A 123 3.76 -7.89 -11.69
CA ASN A 123 2.63 -7.17 -12.28
C ASN A 123 1.36 -7.20 -11.44
N ASN A 124 1.21 -8.16 -10.52
CA ASN A 124 0.04 -8.25 -9.65
C ASN A 124 0.34 -7.88 -8.20
N THR A 125 1.61 -7.64 -7.87
CA THR A 125 2.06 -7.37 -6.49
C THR A 125 2.69 -6.00 -6.40
N GLU A 126 2.03 -5.10 -5.69
CA GLU A 126 2.56 -3.80 -5.30
C GLU A 126 3.42 -3.94 -4.04
N PHE A 127 4.63 -3.39 -4.07
CA PHE A 127 5.56 -3.43 -2.94
C PHE A 127 5.58 -2.08 -2.20
N GLU A 128 5.61 -2.14 -0.87
CA GLU A 128 5.82 -0.95 -0.05
C GLU A 128 7.20 -0.35 -0.34
N ARG A 129 7.25 0.95 -0.63
CA ARG A 129 8.48 1.66 -0.98
C ARG A 129 9.37 1.90 0.23
N GLN A 130 8.81 1.83 1.43
CA GLN A 130 9.48 2.08 2.70
C GLN A 130 10.01 0.82 3.40
N LEU A 131 10.08 -0.32 2.71
CA LEU A 131 10.54 -1.60 3.27
C LEU A 131 11.96 -1.55 3.86
N GLN A 132 12.82 -0.68 3.33
CA GLN A 132 14.18 -0.49 3.88
C GLN A 132 14.15 -0.17 5.37
N PHE A 133 13.28 0.75 5.81
CA PHE A 133 13.27 1.18 7.22
C PHE A 133 12.89 0.04 8.16
N VAL A 134 12.04 -0.89 7.72
CA VAL A 134 11.69 -2.10 8.48
C VAL A 134 12.90 -3.03 8.58
N SER A 135 13.60 -3.25 7.46
CA SER A 135 14.81 -4.06 7.42
C SER A 135 15.92 -3.48 8.31
N ASP A 136 16.15 -2.18 8.21
CA ASP A 136 17.18 -1.47 8.98
C ASP A 136 16.89 -1.52 10.48
N ALA A 137 15.62 -1.39 10.88
CA ALA A 137 15.22 -1.55 12.29
C ALA A 137 15.54 -2.95 12.82
N VAL A 138 15.21 -4.00 12.08
CA VAL A 138 15.53 -5.39 12.48
C VAL A 138 17.04 -5.59 12.57
N MET A 139 17.80 -5.07 11.60
CA MET A 139 19.25 -5.15 11.60
C MET A 139 19.87 -4.39 12.79
N ALA A 140 19.34 -3.22 13.15
CA ALA A 140 19.80 -2.47 14.33
C ALA A 140 19.71 -3.31 15.61
N PHE A 141 18.59 -4.01 15.83
CA PHE A 141 18.45 -4.93 16.95
C PHE A 141 19.43 -6.11 16.84
N ALA A 142 19.56 -6.72 15.66
CA ALA A 142 20.49 -7.82 15.45
C ALA A 142 21.95 -7.45 15.77
N TYR A 143 22.38 -6.24 15.41
CA TYR A 143 23.70 -5.72 15.77
C TYR A 143 23.85 -5.40 17.26
N SER A 144 22.77 -4.98 17.95
CA SER A 144 22.82 -4.68 19.39
C SER A 144 22.94 -5.91 20.29
N ILE A 145 22.47 -7.08 19.83
CA ILE A 145 22.47 -8.34 20.59
C ILE A 145 23.74 -9.17 20.29
N ARG A 146 24.51 -8.78 19.27
CA ARG A 146 25.78 -9.41 18.90
C ARG A 146 26.93 -8.95 19.79
#